data_AF-A0A2T7HG48-F1
#
_entry.id   AF-A0A2T7HG48-F1
#
_cell.length_a   1.000
_cell.length_b   1.000
_cell.length_c   1.000
_cell.angle_alpha   90.00
_cell.angle_beta   90.00
_cell.angle_gamma   90.00
#
_symmetry.space_group_name_H-M   'P 1'
#
loop_
_entity.id
_entity.type
_entity.pdbx_description
1 polymer ?
#
loop_
_entity_poly.entity_id
_entity_poly.type
_entity_poly.pdbx_seq_one_letter_code
_entity_poly.pdbx_strand_id
1 'polypeptide(L)'
;MSDDNAPAMDYDAHERTYEGFIHFSKVGTLSVLTVMVCLIMFSFGGTAAAIFGWLMLIATFVAAAVGLALGASGWIPPAAVFVLSGILAILTV
;
A
#
# COMPACT_ATOMS: atom_id res chain seq x y z
N MET A 1 -10.37 40.63 26.17
CA MET A 1 -10.50 40.46 24.72
C MET A 1 -9.17 39.86 24.31
N SER A 2 -9.11 38.55 24.06
CA SER A 2 -7.87 37.93 23.59
C SER A 2 -7.52 38.57 22.25
N ASP A 3 -6.34 39.17 22.17
CA ASP A 3 -5.86 39.78 20.93
C ASP A 3 -5.94 38.75 19.80
N ASP A 4 -6.78 39.02 18.81
CA ASP A 4 -7.07 38.16 17.65
C ASP A 4 -5.91 38.23 16.62
N ASN A 5 -4.68 38.15 17.14
CA ASN A 5 -3.41 38.19 16.39
C ASN A 5 -2.94 36.77 16.02
N ALA A 6 -3.84 35.79 16.00
CA ALA A 6 -3.50 34.45 15.57
C ALA A 6 -3.15 34.51 14.07
N PRO A 7 -1.98 34.00 13.65
CA PRO A 7 -1.63 33.95 12.23
C PRO A 7 -2.70 33.15 11.48
N ALA A 8 -3.18 33.69 10.35
CA ALA A 8 -4.13 33.00 9.49
C ALA A 8 -3.54 31.65 9.07
N MET A 9 -4.28 30.57 9.32
CA MET A 9 -3.85 29.20 9.03
C MET A 9 -3.73 28.99 7.51
N ASP A 10 -2.57 28.52 7.06
CA ASP A 10 -2.35 28.15 5.66
C ASP A 10 -3.02 26.80 5.36
N TYR A 11 -4.31 26.87 5.00
CA TYR A 11 -5.11 25.70 4.65
C TYR A 11 -4.57 24.95 3.43
N ASP A 12 -3.92 25.63 2.48
CA ASP A 12 -3.39 24.99 1.27
C ASP A 12 -2.22 24.05 1.59
N ALA A 13 -1.39 24.40 2.58
CA ALA A 13 -0.35 23.50 3.08
C ALA A 13 -0.93 22.30 3.86
N HIS A 14 -1.98 22.51 4.65
CA HIS A 14 -2.67 21.44 5.37
C HIS A 14 -3.31 20.43 4.43
N GLU A 15 -4.02 20.90 3.41
CA GLU A 15 -4.72 20.01 2.46
C GLU A 15 -3.73 19.15 1.67
N ARG A 16 -2.65 19.74 1.14
CA ARG A 16 -1.60 18.98 0.41
C ARG A 16 -1.00 17.87 1.25
N THR A 17 -0.75 18.13 2.53
CA THR A 17 -0.18 17.12 3.45
C THR A 17 -1.21 16.05 3.77
N TYR A 18 -2.46 16.43 3.98
CA TYR A 18 -3.57 15.51 4.23
C TYR A 18 -3.79 14.57 3.04
N GLU A 19 -3.84 15.08 1.81
CA GLU A 19 -3.92 14.25 0.60
C GLU A 19 -2.74 13.29 0.50
N GLY A 20 -1.52 13.77 0.77
CA GLY A 20 -0.31 12.94 0.82
C GLY A 20 -0.43 11.80 1.85
N PHE A 21 -0.92 12.09 3.05
CA PHE A 21 -1.18 11.10 4.08
C PHE A 21 -2.21 10.06 3.61
N ILE A 22 -3.33 10.48 3.03
CA ILE A 22 -4.37 9.57 2.52
C ILE A 22 -3.82 8.65 1.43
N HIS A 23 -3.02 9.19 0.50
CA HIS A 23 -2.39 8.37 -0.55
C HIS A 23 -1.39 7.37 0.05
N PHE A 24 -0.55 7.80 0.98
CA PHE A 24 0.38 6.91 1.70
C PHE A 24 -0.35 5.81 2.46
N SER A 25 -1.41 6.14 3.21
CA SER A 25 -2.19 5.16 3.96
C SER A 25 -2.82 4.11 3.05
N LYS A 26 -3.41 4.51 1.91
CA LYS A 26 -3.98 3.56 0.93
C LYS A 26 -2.92 2.57 0.42
N VAL A 27 -1.77 3.07 -0.01
CA VAL A 27 -0.66 2.25 -0.50
C VAL A 27 -0.11 1.35 0.60
N GLY A 28 0.12 1.90 1.79
CA GLY A 28 0.66 1.20 2.95
C GLY A 28 -0.24 0.06 3.41
N THR A 29 -1.55 0.31 3.54
CA THR A 29 -2.52 -0.73 3.93
C THR A 29 -2.52 -1.91 2.96
N LEU A 30 -2.59 -1.63 1.64
CA LEU A 30 -2.55 -2.69 0.62
C LEU A 30 -1.22 -3.46 0.63
N SER A 31 -0.11 -2.76 0.87
CA SER A 31 1.21 -3.40 0.95
C SER A 31 1.31 -4.34 2.14
N VAL A 32 0.84 -3.91 3.32
CA VAL A 32 0.82 -4.75 4.54
C VAL A 32 -0.07 -5.98 4.34
N LEU A 33 -1.27 -5.80 3.77
CA LEU A 33 -2.17 -6.93 3.47
C LEU A 33 -1.52 -7.92 2.50
N THR A 34 -0.81 -7.43 1.48
CA THR A 34 -0.10 -8.32 0.55
C THR A 34 1.03 -9.07 1.24
N VAL A 35 1.80 -8.42 2.12
CA VAL A 35 2.84 -9.10 2.92
C VAL A 35 2.23 -10.20 3.78
N MET A 36 1.06 -9.98 4.39
CA MET A 36 0.35 -11.03 5.13
C MET A 36 -0.01 -12.22 4.25
N VAL A 37 -0.48 -11.98 3.02
CA VAL A 37 -0.76 -13.06 2.05
C VAL A 37 0.52 -13.81 1.66
N CYS A 38 1.64 -13.12 1.43
CA CYS A 38 2.91 -13.78 1.16
C CYS A 38 3.38 -14.64 2.35
N LEU A 39 3.21 -14.16 3.60
CA LEU A 39 3.52 -14.96 4.79
C LEU A 39 2.66 -16.22 4.88
N ILE A 40 1.38 -16.16 4.49
CA ILE A 40 0.51 -17.34 4.38
C ILE A 40 1.07 -18.32 3.36
N MET A 41 1.45 -17.84 2.17
CA MET A 41 2.03 -18.68 1.11
C MET A 41 3.33 -19.36 1.55
N PHE A 42 4.19 -18.66 2.29
CA PHE A 42 5.43 -19.24 2.83
C PHE A 42 5.21 -20.24 3.96
N SER A 43 4.20 -20.02 4.80
CA SER A 43 3.99 -20.83 6.02
C SER A 43 3.17 -22.09 5.74
N PHE A 44 2.22 -22.01 4.82
CA PHE A 44 1.22 -23.06 4.61
C PHE A 44 1.24 -23.68 3.21
N GLY A 45 1.92 -23.07 2.25
CA GLY A 45 1.96 -23.56 0.87
C GLY A 45 3.16 -24.47 0.53
N GLY A 46 3.08 -25.14 -0.62
CA GLY A 46 4.18 -25.95 -1.16
C GLY A 46 5.23 -25.14 -1.94
N THR A 47 6.10 -25.82 -2.69
CA THR A 47 7.18 -25.19 -3.48
C THR A 47 6.67 -24.09 -4.42
N ALA A 48 5.52 -24.31 -5.07
CA ALA A 48 4.91 -23.32 -5.97
C ALA A 48 4.50 -22.04 -5.21
N ALA A 49 3.83 -22.18 -4.07
CA ALA A 49 3.45 -21.05 -3.22
C ALA A 49 4.68 -20.28 -2.71
N ALA A 50 5.77 -20.97 -2.36
CA ALA A 50 7.00 -20.32 -1.94
C ALA A 50 7.64 -19.48 -3.06
N ILE A 51 7.67 -19.99 -4.29
CA ILE A 51 8.20 -19.24 -5.45
C ILE A 51 7.32 -18.01 -5.72
N PHE A 52 6.00 -18.19 -5.79
CA PHE A 52 5.09 -17.07 -6.03
C PHE A 52 5.10 -16.06 -4.89
N GLY A 53 5.24 -16.49 -3.63
CA GLY A 53 5.35 -15.59 -2.49
C GLY A 53 6.56 -14.65 -2.59
N TRP A 54 7.71 -15.14 -3.07
CA TRP A 54 8.88 -14.29 -3.32
C TRP A 54 8.66 -13.31 -4.47
N LEU A 55 8.09 -13.79 -5.59
CA LEU A 55 7.75 -12.94 -6.73
C LEU A 55 6.79 -11.82 -6.31
N MET A 56 5.76 -12.16 -5.53
CA MET A 56 4.76 -11.20 -5.07
C MET A 56 5.30 -10.24 -4.01
N LEU A 57 6.21 -10.68 -3.15
CA LEU A 57 6.87 -9.79 -2.20
C LEU A 57 7.70 -8.71 -2.92
N ILE A 58 8.48 -9.10 -3.94
CA ILE A 58 9.22 -8.14 -4.78
C ILE A 58 8.25 -7.21 -5.52
N ALA A 59 7.20 -7.77 -6.11
CA ALA A 59 6.17 -6.99 -6.80
C ALA A 59 5.49 -5.98 -5.85
N THR A 60 5.31 -6.32 -4.57
CA THR A 60 4.72 -5.43 -3.56
C THR A 60 5.61 -4.22 -3.32
N PHE A 61 6.93 -4.39 -3.18
CA PHE A 61 7.85 -3.25 -3.03
C PHE A 61 7.86 -2.34 -4.25
N VAL A 62 7.88 -2.92 -5.45
CA VAL A 62 7.82 -2.16 -6.70
C VAL A 62 6.49 -1.42 -6.82
N ALA A 63 5.37 -2.09 -6.57
CA ALA A 63 4.04 -1.50 -6.63
C ALA A 63 3.84 -0.41 -5.58
N ALA A 64 4.39 -0.55 -4.38
CA ALA A 64 4.38 0.48 -3.35
C ALA A 64 5.17 1.73 -3.78
N ALA A 65 6.39 1.54 -4.31
CA ALA A 65 7.20 2.65 -4.81
C ALA A 65 6.50 3.40 -5.95
N VAL A 66 5.94 2.66 -6.91
CA VAL A 66 5.15 3.25 -8.02
C VAL A 66 3.90 3.93 -7.48
N GLY A 67 3.20 3.30 -6.53
CA GLY A 67 1.98 3.85 -5.92
C GLY A 67 2.20 5.18 -5.24
N LEU A 68 3.30 5.32 -4.49
CA LEU A 68 3.66 6.58 -3.82
C LEU A 68 3.98 7.71 -4.81
N ALA A 69 4.44 7.39 -6.02
CA ALA A 69 4.74 8.38 -7.07
C ALA A 69 3.50 8.85 -7.86
N LEU A 70 2.38 8.11 -7.82
CA LEU A 70 1.20 8.35 -8.66
C LEU A 70 0.07 9.15 -7.99
N GLY A 71 0.26 9.57 -6.73
CA GLY A 71 -0.72 10.40 -6.00
C GLY A 71 -2.11 9.75 -5.92
N ALA A 72 -3.14 10.43 -6.45
CA ALA A 72 -4.54 10.02 -6.33
C ALA A 72 -4.84 8.60 -6.86
N SER A 73 -4.14 8.17 -7.91
CA SER A 73 -4.30 6.83 -8.51
C SER A 73 -3.28 5.82 -7.99
N GLY A 74 -2.46 6.20 -7.02
CA GLY A 74 -1.36 5.39 -6.48
C GLY A 74 -1.77 4.10 -5.80
N TRP A 75 -3.05 3.95 -5.44
CA TRP A 75 -3.57 2.74 -4.84
C TRP A 75 -3.75 1.58 -5.86
N ILE A 76 -3.80 1.87 -7.16
CA ILE A 76 -4.11 0.86 -8.19
C ILE A 76 -3.02 -0.22 -8.30
N PRO A 77 -1.72 0.11 -8.43
CA PRO A 77 -0.69 -0.94 -8.54
C PRO A 77 -0.61 -1.85 -7.30
N PRO A 78 -0.59 -1.33 -6.04
CA PRO A 78 -0.65 -2.17 -4.85
C PRO A 78 -1.91 -3.02 -4.77
N ALA A 79 -3.07 -2.50 -5.21
CA ALA A 79 -4.32 -3.26 -5.21
C ALA A 79 -4.29 -4.43 -6.22
N ALA A 80 -3.75 -4.21 -7.42
CA ALA A 80 -3.59 -5.26 -8.41
C ALA A 80 -2.68 -6.39 -7.90
N VAL A 81 -1.56 -6.02 -7.27
CA VAL A 81 -0.63 -6.96 -6.64
C VAL A 81 -1.27 -7.71 -5.47
N PHE A 82 -2.07 -7.03 -4.64
CA PHE A 82 -2.81 -7.66 -3.55
C PHE A 82 -3.81 -8.71 -4.07
N VAL A 83 -4.63 -8.35 -5.06
CA VAL A 83 -5.63 -9.25 -5.65
C VAL A 83 -4.96 -10.46 -6.29
N LEU A 84 -3.88 -10.25 -7.07
CA LEU A 84 -3.13 -11.34 -7.69
C LEU A 84 -2.53 -12.26 -6.63
N SER A 85 -1.93 -11.71 -5.58
CA SER A 85 -1.39 -12.49 -4.46
C SER A 85 -2.47 -13.33 -3.78
N GLY A 86 -3.66 -12.76 -3.57
CA GLY A 86 -4.80 -13.48 -2.99
C GLY A 86 -5.26 -14.64 -3.86
N ILE A 87 -5.36 -14.44 -5.17
CA ILE A 87 -5.68 -15.51 -6.13
C ILE A 87 -4.61 -16.60 -6.09
N LEU A 88 -3.34 -16.23 -6.13
CA LEU A 88 -2.24 -17.20 -6.07
C LEU A 88 -2.24 -17.99 -4.76
N ALA A 89 -2.50 -17.34 -3.63
CA ALA A 89 -2.64 -18.02 -2.35
C ALA A 89 -3.77 -19.05 -2.38
N ILE A 90 -4.97 -18.69 -2.88
CA ILE A 90 -6.11 -19.62 -3.00
C ILE A 90 -5.78 -20.85 -3.88
N LEU A 91 -4.94 -20.67 -4.90
CA LEU A 91 -4.62 -21.74 -5.86
C LEU A 91 -3.43 -22.61 -5.45
N THR A 92 -2.59 -22.16 -4.51
CA THR A 92 -1.28 -22.79 -4.24
C THR A 92 -1.04 -23.18 -2.78
N VAL A 93 -1.88 -22.69 -1.86
CA VAL A 93 -1.92 -23.05 -0.43
C VAL A 93 -3.06 -24.03 -0.20
#